data_AF-A0A3D8I8W0-F1
#
_entry.id   AF-A0A3D8I8W0-F1
#
_cell.length_a   1.000
_cell.length_b   1.000
_cell.length_c   1.000
_cell.angle_alpha   90.00
_cell.angle_beta   90.00
_cell.angle_gamma   90.00
#
_symmetry.space_group_name_H-M   'P 1'
#
loop_
_entity.id
_entity.type
_entity.pdbx_description
1 polymer ?
#
loop_
_entity_poly.entity_id
_entity_poly.type
_entity_poly.pdbx_seq_one_letter_code
_entity_poly.pdbx_strand_id
1 'polypeptide(L)'
;MKKLILGALLSLGISSTLFAEVDFIALATNGEFNEQSAGVKVLNEEEMSKVVGGATISPKTILNSYGVTNNSGTKISYTAYYKLIPERANELLPLNVDTGSGEYIPAVSATFNFLTNKVSIEIIGVSQYNPVYTRSADSYYANRLLTENNKRLYNQAENFIRQDKTSYRSMGANFNLKYR
;
A
#
# COMPACT_ATOMS: atom_id res chain seq x y z
N MET A 1 -62.27 2.29 -34.29
CA MET A 1 -62.07 0.86 -33.95
C MET A 1 -61.07 0.24 -34.90
N LYS A 2 -59.94 -0.25 -34.39
CA LYS A 2 -59.28 -1.54 -34.69
C LYS A 2 -57.86 -1.50 -34.11
N LYS A 3 -57.63 -2.33 -33.09
CA LYS A 3 -56.31 -2.72 -32.58
C LYS A 3 -55.73 -3.74 -33.56
N LEU A 4 -54.41 -3.76 -33.77
CA LEU A 4 -53.69 -5.04 -33.86
C LEU A 4 -52.20 -4.88 -33.52
N ILE A 5 -51.77 -5.77 -32.64
CA ILE A 5 -50.41 -6.03 -32.16
C ILE A 5 -49.76 -7.02 -33.14
N LEU A 6 -48.47 -6.86 -33.46
CA LEU A 6 -47.45 -7.91 -33.72
C LEU A 6 -46.27 -7.25 -34.44
N GLY A 7 -45.01 -7.54 -34.17
CA GLY A 7 -44.41 -8.57 -33.32
C GLY A 7 -42.90 -8.39 -33.36
N ALA A 8 -42.24 -8.80 -32.29
CA ALA A 8 -40.80 -8.92 -32.22
C ALA A 8 -40.30 -9.93 -33.28
N LEU A 9 -39.24 -9.58 -33.99
CA LEU A 9 -38.30 -10.57 -34.51
C LEU A 9 -36.88 -10.16 -34.11
N LEU A 10 -36.48 -10.68 -32.96
CA LEU A 10 -35.09 -11.03 -32.67
C LEU A 10 -34.71 -12.18 -33.60
N SER A 11 -34.00 -11.92 -34.69
CA SER A 11 -33.24 -12.94 -35.39
C SER A 11 -31.76 -12.77 -35.03
N LEU A 12 -31.35 -13.54 -34.02
CA LEU A 12 -29.95 -13.89 -33.75
C LEU A 12 -29.44 -14.72 -34.93
N GLY A 13 -28.83 -14.07 -35.91
CA GLY A 13 -28.00 -14.72 -36.91
C GLY A 13 -26.61 -14.96 -36.33
N ILE A 14 -26.43 -16.09 -35.64
CA ILE A 14 -25.09 -16.56 -35.25
C ILE A 14 -24.50 -17.24 -36.49
N SER A 15 -23.73 -16.51 -37.30
CA SER A 15 -22.76 -17.12 -38.21
C SER A 15 -21.37 -16.82 -37.68
N SER A 16 -20.82 -17.80 -36.99
CA SER A 16 -19.46 -17.84 -36.49
C SER A 16 -18.47 -17.91 -37.66
N THR A 17 -17.85 -16.78 -38.00
CA THR A 17 -16.46 -16.74 -38.48
C THR A 17 -15.90 -15.33 -38.33
N LEU A 18 -14.67 -15.26 -37.79
CA LEU A 18 -13.73 -14.15 -37.80
C LEU A 18 -13.91 -13.06 -36.73
N PHE A 19 -13.10 -13.22 -35.69
CA PHE A 19 -12.43 -12.17 -34.95
C PHE A 19 -12.11 -10.95 -35.83
N ALA A 20 -12.90 -9.90 -35.66
CA ALA A 20 -12.44 -8.54 -35.73
C ALA A 20 -13.21 -7.84 -34.62
N GLU A 21 -12.49 -7.56 -33.54
CA GLU A 21 -12.89 -6.63 -32.50
C GLU A 21 -13.32 -5.35 -33.22
N VAL A 22 -14.64 -5.18 -33.39
CA VAL A 22 -15.18 -3.93 -33.91
C VAL A 22 -14.91 -2.94 -32.80
N ASP A 23 -13.82 -2.20 -32.97
CA ASP A 23 -13.37 -1.19 -32.04
C ASP A 23 -14.42 -0.07 -32.09
N PHE A 24 -15.44 -0.19 -31.22
CA PHE A 24 -16.61 0.69 -31.20
C PHE A 24 -16.21 2.17 -31.09
N ILE A 25 -15.03 2.44 -30.53
CA ILE A 25 -14.45 3.76 -30.41
C ILE A 25 -13.98 4.30 -31.76
N ALA A 26 -13.36 3.47 -32.61
CA ALA A 26 -12.95 3.88 -33.96
C ALA A 26 -14.16 4.06 -34.90
N LEU A 27 -15.19 3.21 -34.75
CA LEU A 27 -16.41 3.29 -35.56
C LEU A 27 -17.27 4.53 -35.19
N ALA A 28 -17.23 4.96 -33.93
CA ALA A 28 -17.97 6.14 -33.47
C ALA A 28 -17.27 7.48 -33.76
N THR A 29 -15.98 7.48 -34.12
CA THR A 29 -15.16 8.71 -34.24
C THR A 29 -14.72 9.05 -35.66
N ASN A 30 -15.22 8.34 -36.70
CA ASN A 30 -14.84 8.57 -38.11
C ASN A 30 -13.32 8.72 -38.34
N GLY A 31 -12.49 8.07 -37.52
CA GLY A 31 -11.03 8.12 -37.66
C GLY A 31 -10.37 9.46 -37.32
N GLU A 32 -11.08 10.43 -36.71
CA GLU A 32 -10.42 11.61 -36.13
C GLU A 32 -9.94 11.30 -34.72
N PHE A 33 -8.64 11.05 -34.57
CA PHE A 33 -7.95 11.13 -33.28
C PHE A 33 -7.95 12.59 -32.81
N ASN A 34 -9.01 12.98 -32.09
CA ASN A 34 -8.97 14.17 -31.24
C ASN A 34 -8.19 13.80 -29.96
N GLU A 35 -7.20 14.61 -29.58
CA GLU A 35 -6.41 14.50 -28.34
C GLU A 35 -7.26 14.48 -27.05
N GLN A 36 -8.57 14.68 -27.20
CA GLN A 36 -9.60 14.61 -26.17
C GLN A 36 -10.36 13.27 -26.18
N SER A 37 -9.68 12.12 -26.34
CA SER A 37 -10.27 10.84 -25.94
C SER A 37 -10.56 10.92 -24.43
N ALA A 38 -11.83 11.16 -24.11
CA ALA A 38 -12.32 11.84 -22.91
C ALA A 38 -12.27 11.00 -21.62
N GLY A 39 -11.09 10.47 -21.27
CA GLY A 39 -10.91 9.75 -20.00
C GLY A 39 -9.48 9.58 -19.53
N VAL A 40 -8.46 9.84 -20.36
CA VAL A 40 -7.05 9.64 -19.98
C VAL A 40 -6.29 10.95 -20.16
N LYS A 41 -6.04 11.65 -19.05
CA LYS A 41 -5.15 12.82 -19.05
C LYS A 41 -3.71 12.34 -19.18
N VAL A 42 -3.03 12.75 -20.24
CA VAL A 42 -1.57 12.64 -20.32
C VAL A 42 -0.98 13.68 -19.36
N LEU A 43 -0.25 13.21 -18.36
CA LEU A 43 0.41 14.07 -17.38
C LEU A 43 1.68 14.67 -18.00
N ASN A 44 1.92 15.96 -17.77
CA ASN A 44 3.20 16.57 -18.13
C ASN A 44 4.33 16.09 -17.19
N GLU A 45 5.59 16.39 -17.50
CA GLU A 45 6.74 15.93 -16.69
C GLU A 45 6.67 16.37 -15.22
N GLU A 46 6.16 17.58 -14.95
CA GLU A 46 5.97 18.10 -13.60
C GLU A 46 4.87 17.33 -12.86
N GLU A 47 3.77 17.01 -13.54
CA GLU A 47 2.66 16.22 -13.00
C GLU A 47 3.06 14.75 -12.81
N MET A 48 3.86 14.20 -13.72
CA MET A 48 4.41 12.86 -13.61
C MET A 48 5.37 12.76 -12.43
N SER A 49 6.20 13.77 -12.20
CA SER A 49 7.05 13.86 -11.00
C SER A 49 6.23 13.88 -9.71
N LYS A 50 4.97 14.34 -9.78
CA LYS A 50 4.01 14.37 -8.67
C LYS A 50 3.22 13.07 -8.54
N VAL A 51 3.31 12.11 -9.44
CA VAL A 51 2.68 10.80 -9.25
C VAL A 51 3.50 10.00 -8.25
N VAL A 52 3.05 9.98 -7.01
CA VAL A 52 3.49 8.97 -6.04
C VAL A 52 2.62 7.76 -6.26
N GLY A 53 3.24 6.60 -6.43
CA GLY A 53 2.51 5.35 -6.42
C GLY A 53 1.70 5.18 -5.14
N GLY A 54 0.58 4.49 -5.22
CA GLY A 54 -0.24 4.16 -4.06
C GLY A 54 0.41 3.05 -3.22
N ALA A 55 0.25 3.16 -1.90
CA ALA A 55 0.66 2.10 -0.98
C ALA A 55 -0.38 1.89 0.12
N THR A 56 -0.55 0.65 0.54
CA THR A 56 -1.36 0.29 1.70
C THR A 56 -0.60 -0.65 2.62
N ILE A 57 -0.96 -0.65 3.91
CA ILE A 57 -0.47 -1.66 4.83
C ILE A 57 -1.23 -2.96 4.60
N SER A 58 -0.48 -4.06 4.47
CA SER A 58 -1.04 -5.40 4.45
C SER A 58 -1.82 -5.66 5.75
N PRO A 59 -3.14 -5.91 5.69
CA PRO A 59 -4.01 -5.88 6.87
C PRO A 59 -3.75 -6.96 7.93
N LYS A 60 -2.75 -7.83 7.79
CA LYS A 60 -2.43 -8.92 8.75
C LYS A 60 -0.94 -9.25 8.84
N THR A 61 -0.05 -8.40 8.32
CA THR A 61 1.37 -8.75 8.21
C THR A 61 2.23 -7.79 9.01
N ILE A 62 2.55 -8.20 10.23
CA ILE A 62 3.61 -7.62 11.05
C ILE A 62 4.89 -8.42 10.76
N LEU A 63 5.89 -7.77 10.17
CA LEU A 63 7.17 -8.39 9.85
C LEU A 63 8.02 -8.62 11.11
N ASN A 64 7.90 -7.71 12.08
CA ASN A 64 8.51 -7.81 13.39
C ASN A 64 7.84 -6.83 14.36
N SER A 65 7.93 -7.11 15.65
CA SER A 65 7.59 -6.15 16.68
C SER A 65 8.40 -6.38 17.95
N TYR A 66 8.64 -5.30 18.68
CA TYR A 66 9.36 -5.36 19.94
C TYR A 66 8.94 -4.19 20.82
N GLY A 67 9.20 -4.32 22.13
CA GLY A 67 8.96 -3.24 23.07
C GLY A 67 10.17 -3.00 23.95
N VAL A 68 10.22 -1.80 24.50
CA VAL A 68 11.27 -1.37 25.42
C VAL A 68 10.64 -1.11 26.79
N THR A 69 11.28 -1.61 27.85
CA THR A 69 10.95 -1.29 29.25
C THR A 69 12.16 -0.69 29.94
N ASN A 70 11.96 0.12 30.97
CA ASN A 70 13.03 0.50 31.88
C ASN A 70 13.33 -0.63 32.91
N ASN A 71 14.32 -0.42 33.76
CA ASN A 71 14.74 -1.36 34.80
C ASN A 71 13.65 -1.65 35.85
N SER A 72 12.64 -0.78 35.96
CA SER A 72 11.50 -0.95 36.86
C SER A 72 10.33 -1.71 36.21
N GLY A 73 10.49 -2.20 34.97
CA GLY A 73 9.44 -2.86 34.21
C GLY A 73 8.38 -1.92 33.62
N THR A 74 8.57 -0.60 33.72
CA THR A 74 7.69 0.38 33.08
C THR A 74 7.86 0.34 31.57
N LYS A 75 6.76 0.27 30.83
CA LYS A 75 6.74 0.32 29.35
C LYS A 75 7.19 1.69 28.86
N ILE A 76 8.15 1.72 27.93
CA ILE A 76 8.70 2.94 27.33
C ILE A 76 8.18 3.12 25.90
N SER A 77 8.36 2.10 25.06
CA SER A 77 7.86 2.12 23.67
C SER A 77 7.46 0.73 23.18
N TYR A 78 6.65 0.71 22.14
CA TYR A 78 6.34 -0.48 21.34
C TYR A 78 6.49 -0.10 19.86
N THR A 79 7.27 -0.90 19.13
CA THR A 79 7.55 -0.70 17.71
C THR A 79 7.06 -1.92 16.94
N ALA A 80 6.39 -1.69 15.82
CA ALA A 80 5.96 -2.73 14.89
C ALA A 80 6.27 -2.33 13.44
N TYR A 81 6.66 -3.33 12.64
CA TYR A 81 6.95 -3.17 11.22
C TYR A 81 5.82 -3.78 10.40
N TYR A 82 5.00 -2.93 9.77
CA TYR A 82 3.88 -3.36 8.96
C TYR A 82 4.26 -3.44 7.49
N LYS A 83 4.07 -4.60 6.86
CA LYS A 83 4.42 -4.79 5.44
C LYS A 83 3.63 -3.82 4.55
N LEU A 84 4.34 -3.12 3.66
CA LEU A 84 3.72 -2.33 2.60
C LEU A 84 3.41 -3.21 1.38
N ILE A 85 2.29 -2.92 0.74
CA ILE A 85 1.90 -3.50 -0.55
C ILE A 85 1.62 -2.33 -1.51
N PRO A 86 2.18 -2.36 -2.72
CA PRO A 86 1.87 -1.36 -3.73
C PRO A 86 0.41 -1.50 -4.21
N GLU A 87 -0.26 -0.39 -4.52
CA GLU A 87 -1.61 -0.44 -5.11
C GLU A 87 -1.57 -0.84 -6.59
N ARG A 88 -0.49 -0.48 -7.29
CA ARG A 88 -0.17 -0.95 -8.64
C ARG A 88 1.27 -1.43 -8.72
N ALA A 89 1.54 -2.35 -9.65
CA ALA A 89 2.88 -2.91 -9.82
C ALA A 89 3.97 -1.83 -9.84
N ASN A 90 5.08 -2.10 -9.14
CA ASN A 90 6.29 -1.28 -9.11
C ASN A 90 6.20 0.10 -8.42
N GLU A 91 5.06 0.45 -7.82
CA GLU A 91 4.87 1.75 -7.14
C GLU A 91 5.76 1.98 -5.91
N LEU A 92 6.33 0.92 -5.33
CA LEU A 92 7.26 1.00 -4.20
C LEU A 92 8.74 0.95 -4.62
N LEU A 93 9.07 0.71 -5.89
CA LEU A 93 10.47 0.69 -6.35
C LEU A 93 11.24 1.98 -6.01
N PRO A 94 10.64 3.19 -6.12
CA PRO A 94 11.33 4.43 -5.78
C PRO A 94 11.77 4.54 -4.31
N LEU A 95 11.22 3.71 -3.40
CA LEU A 95 11.68 3.67 -2.02
C LEU A 95 13.12 3.17 -1.88
N ASN A 96 13.65 2.45 -2.90
CA ASN A 96 15.03 1.97 -2.96
C ASN A 96 15.51 1.28 -1.66
N VAL A 97 14.60 0.56 -1.00
CA VAL A 97 14.90 -0.17 0.24
C VAL A 97 15.64 -1.49 -0.01
N ASP A 98 15.57 -1.97 -1.25
CA ASP A 98 16.18 -3.19 -1.75
C ASP A 98 16.92 -2.88 -3.05
N THR A 99 18.12 -3.43 -3.21
CA THR A 99 18.99 -3.17 -4.37
C THR A 99 18.66 -4.06 -5.58
N GLY A 100 17.46 -4.65 -5.60
CA GLY A 100 17.06 -5.68 -6.57
C GLY A 100 17.49 -7.09 -6.16
N SER A 101 18.03 -7.28 -4.95
CA SER A 101 18.40 -8.59 -4.40
C SER A 101 17.18 -9.35 -3.87
N GLY A 102 16.07 -8.66 -3.62
CA GLY A 102 14.85 -9.22 -3.05
C GLY A 102 15.01 -9.59 -1.57
N GLU A 103 16.02 -9.07 -0.88
CA GLU A 103 16.33 -9.39 0.51
C GLU A 103 15.56 -8.51 1.50
N TYR A 104 15.13 -7.33 1.05
CA TYR A 104 14.44 -6.34 1.86
C TYR A 104 13.02 -6.10 1.37
N ILE A 105 12.08 -6.08 2.32
CA ILE A 105 10.67 -5.82 2.08
C ILE A 105 10.35 -4.41 2.58
N PRO A 106 9.71 -3.55 1.76
CA PRO A 106 9.24 -2.25 2.21
C PRO A 106 8.20 -2.39 3.34
N ALA A 107 8.35 -1.60 4.40
CA ALA A 107 7.47 -1.63 5.56
C ALA A 107 7.31 -0.24 6.18
N VAL A 108 6.20 -0.06 6.90
CA VAL A 108 6.02 1.07 7.80
C VAL A 108 6.53 0.68 9.18
N SER A 109 7.53 1.38 9.69
CA SER A 109 7.93 1.31 11.10
C SER A 109 7.09 2.30 11.89
N ALA A 110 6.27 1.79 12.80
CA ALA A 110 5.46 2.59 13.69
C ALA A 110 5.88 2.35 15.14
N THR A 111 6.19 3.42 15.85
CA THR A 111 6.59 3.38 17.26
C THR A 111 5.62 4.18 18.11
N PHE A 112 4.97 3.51 19.06
CA PHE A 112 4.17 4.15 20.09
C PHE A 112 5.02 4.37 21.34
N ASN A 113 5.03 5.61 21.84
CA ASN A 113 5.72 5.98 23.08
C ASN A 113 4.71 6.04 24.24
N PHE A 114 4.90 5.19 25.25
CA PHE A 114 3.99 5.09 26.40
C PHE A 114 4.07 6.30 27.34
N LEU A 115 5.19 7.00 27.37
CA LEU A 115 5.39 8.16 28.25
C LEU A 115 4.73 9.43 27.71
N THR A 116 4.75 9.60 26.38
CA THR A 116 4.25 10.80 25.72
C THR A 116 2.92 10.59 24.99
N ASN A 117 2.46 9.34 24.87
CA ASN A 117 1.29 8.93 24.06
C ASN A 117 1.38 9.35 22.58
N LYS A 118 2.60 9.62 22.09
CA LYS A 118 2.88 9.99 20.70
C LYS A 118 3.23 8.76 19.87
N VAL A 119 2.92 8.85 18.59
CA VAL A 119 3.28 7.86 17.58
C VAL A 119 4.29 8.50 16.62
N SER A 120 5.36 7.78 16.32
CA SER A 120 6.34 8.11 15.29
C SER A 120 6.23 7.06 14.17
N ILE A 121 6.21 7.51 12.92
CA ILE A 121 6.02 6.66 11.74
C ILE A 121 7.08 7.02 10.71
N GLU A 122 7.70 5.99 10.14
CA GLU A 122 8.66 6.09 9.03
C GLU A 122 8.49 4.89 8.08
N ILE A 123 9.03 5.00 6.87
CA ILE A 123 9.09 3.89 5.91
C ILE A 123 10.53 3.37 5.84
N ILE A 124 10.68 2.05 5.94
CA ILE A 124 11.97 1.35 5.96
C ILE A 124 11.94 0.09 5.09
N GLY A 125 13.11 -0.44 4.76
CA GLY A 125 13.29 -1.82 4.34
C GLY A 125 13.51 -2.72 5.54
N VAL A 126 12.87 -3.88 5.56
CA VAL A 126 13.07 -4.92 6.58
C VAL A 126 13.59 -6.17 5.91
N SER A 127 14.70 -6.72 6.39
CA SER A 127 15.24 -7.97 5.84
C SER A 127 14.24 -9.11 6.02
N GLN A 128 14.00 -9.87 4.95
CA GLN A 128 13.11 -11.04 4.99
C GLN A 128 13.69 -12.23 5.76
N TYR A 129 15.01 -12.27 5.95
CA TYR A 129 15.70 -13.35 6.65
C TYR A 129 15.89 -13.07 8.13
N ASN A 130 16.14 -11.81 8.50
CA ASN A 130 16.25 -11.40 9.89
C ASN A 130 15.73 -9.96 10.05
N PRO A 131 14.50 -9.78 10.58
CA PRO A 131 13.85 -8.48 10.61
C PRO A 131 14.34 -7.56 11.73
N VAL A 132 15.45 -7.91 12.39
CA VAL A 132 16.27 -6.98 13.19
C VAL A 132 17.08 -6.06 12.26
N TYR A 133 17.46 -6.53 11.07
CA TYR A 133 18.17 -5.72 10.09
C TYR A 133 17.21 -4.91 9.24
N THR A 134 17.37 -3.59 9.32
CA THR A 134 16.57 -2.62 8.56
C THR A 134 17.46 -1.75 7.69
N ARG A 135 16.86 -1.10 6.70
CA ARG A 135 17.49 -0.08 5.85
C ARG A 135 16.57 1.11 5.71
N SER A 136 17.16 2.30 5.60
CA SER A 136 16.39 3.51 5.31
C SER A 136 15.80 3.44 3.90
N ALA A 137 14.56 3.91 3.76
CA ALA A 137 14.00 4.19 2.44
C ALA A 137 14.50 5.54 1.91
N ASP A 138 14.35 5.76 0.60
CA ASP A 138 14.48 7.08 0.01
C ASP A 138 13.51 8.06 0.69
N SER A 139 14.08 9.12 1.27
CA SER A 139 13.34 10.02 2.14
C SER A 139 12.32 10.86 1.37
N TYR A 140 12.58 11.21 0.10
CA TYR A 140 11.63 11.98 -0.70
C TYR A 140 10.38 11.16 -0.97
N TYR A 141 10.53 9.94 -1.50
CA TYR A 141 9.38 9.09 -1.81
C TYR A 141 8.67 8.59 -0.55
N ALA A 142 9.42 8.25 0.51
CA ALA A 142 8.85 7.85 1.79
C ALA A 142 7.97 8.95 2.40
N ASN A 143 8.47 10.19 2.43
CA ASN A 143 7.71 11.31 2.97
C ASN A 143 6.44 11.54 2.17
N ARG A 144 6.52 11.50 0.84
CA ARG A 144 5.35 11.66 -0.03
C ARG A 144 4.29 10.59 0.22
N LEU A 145 4.65 9.32 0.33
CA LEU A 145 3.70 8.25 0.68
C LEU A 145 2.99 8.46 2.03
N LEU A 146 3.68 9.07 3.01
CA LEU A 146 3.12 9.35 4.33
C LEU A 146 2.28 10.62 4.37
N THR A 147 2.58 11.62 3.55
CA THR A 147 1.92 12.93 3.60
C THR A 147 0.79 13.10 2.58
N GLU A 148 0.90 12.47 1.42
CA GLU A 148 -0.04 12.58 0.31
C GLU A 148 -1.30 11.74 0.57
N ASN A 149 -2.30 11.83 -0.31
CA ASN A 149 -3.57 11.09 -0.19
C ASN A 149 -4.23 11.23 1.19
N ASN A 150 -4.28 12.46 1.71
CA ASN A 150 -4.83 12.79 3.03
C ASN A 150 -4.18 12.02 4.19
N LYS A 151 -2.89 11.70 4.08
CA LYS A 151 -2.14 10.94 5.10
C LYS A 151 -2.75 9.57 5.39
N ARG A 152 -3.45 8.97 4.41
CA ARG A 152 -4.16 7.69 4.60
C ARG A 152 -3.26 6.59 5.16
N LEU A 153 -2.05 6.44 4.61
CA LEU A 153 -1.09 5.43 5.05
C LEU A 153 -0.61 5.68 6.49
N TYR A 154 -0.29 6.93 6.82
CA TYR A 154 0.08 7.34 8.18
C TYR A 154 -1.04 7.03 9.17
N ASN A 155 -2.27 7.44 8.86
CA ASN A 155 -3.44 7.22 9.72
C ASN A 155 -3.72 5.72 9.93
N GLN A 156 -3.52 4.90 8.89
CA GLN A 156 -3.64 3.45 8.98
C GLN A 156 -2.60 2.87 9.96
N ALA A 157 -1.33 3.26 9.82
CA ALA A 157 -0.25 2.82 10.71
C ALA A 157 -0.48 3.26 12.17
N GLU A 158 -0.92 4.50 12.37
CA GLU A 158 -1.22 5.05 13.68
C GLU A 158 -2.35 4.26 14.37
N ASN A 159 -3.42 3.96 13.65
CA ASN A 159 -4.52 3.16 14.18
C ASN A 159 -4.05 1.76 14.58
N PHE A 160 -3.26 1.10 13.73
CA PHE A 160 -2.75 -0.24 14.00
C PHE A 160 -1.83 -0.27 15.21
N ILE A 161 -0.84 0.63 15.32
CA ILE A 161 0.07 0.63 16.48
C ILE A 161 -0.66 0.96 17.79
N ARG A 162 -1.71 1.79 17.74
CA ARG A 162 -2.53 2.08 18.91
C ARG A 162 -3.37 0.88 19.37
N GLN A 163 -3.74 -0.02 18.47
CA GLN A 163 -4.39 -1.28 18.79
C GLN A 163 -3.38 -2.31 19.28
N ASP A 164 -2.30 -2.54 18.53
CA ASP A 164 -1.33 -3.61 18.77
C ASP A 164 -0.52 -3.42 20.05
N LYS A 165 -0.27 -2.17 20.47
CA LYS A 165 0.40 -1.89 21.75
C LYS A 165 -0.32 -2.47 22.97
N THR A 166 -1.60 -2.80 22.86
CA THR A 166 -2.37 -3.42 23.95
C THR A 166 -1.93 -4.86 24.19
N SER A 167 -1.49 -5.56 23.13
CA SER A 167 -0.94 -6.91 23.18
C SER A 167 0.49 -6.95 23.72
N TYR A 168 1.18 -5.81 23.79
CA TYR A 168 2.51 -5.72 24.39
C TYR A 168 2.42 -5.98 25.91
N ARG A 169 2.77 -7.21 26.31
CA ARG A 169 2.94 -7.59 27.71
C ARG A 169 4.33 -7.16 28.14
N SER A 170 4.40 -6.30 29.16
CA SER A 170 5.65 -6.07 29.87
C SER A 170 6.02 -7.40 30.53
N MET A 171 7.10 -8.04 30.08
CA MET A 171 7.72 -9.13 30.84
C MET A 171 8.33 -8.50 32.09
N GLY A 172 7.49 -8.29 33.11
CA GLY A 172 7.93 -8.00 34.46
C GLY A 172 8.66 -9.23 34.99
N ALA A 173 9.96 -9.06 35.27
CA ALA A 173 10.79 -9.90 36.14
C ALA A 173 10.61 -11.43 36.02
N ASN A 174 11.46 -12.08 35.21
CA ASN A 174 12.15 -13.34 35.55
C ASN A 174 13.00 -13.79 34.35
N PHE A 175 14.06 -13.05 34.03
CA PHE A 175 15.19 -13.63 33.30
C PHE A 175 15.95 -14.54 34.28
N ASN A 176 15.41 -15.72 34.54
CA ASN A 176 16.17 -16.81 35.12
C ASN A 176 17.02 -17.38 33.98
N LEU A 177 18.14 -16.72 33.68
CA LEU A 177 19.24 -17.27 32.90
C LEU A 177 19.84 -18.41 33.74
N LYS A 178 19.16 -19.56 33.77
CA LYS A 178 19.82 -20.82 34.05
C LYS A 178 20.59 -21.18 32.79
N TYR A 179 21.84 -20.73 32.74
CA TYR A 179 22.85 -21.47 31.99
C TYR A 179 22.84 -22.91 32.49
N ARG A 180 22.48 -23.83 31.62
CA ARG A 180 22.77 -25.26 31.72
C ARG A 180 23.30 -25.71 30.37
#